data_AF-A0AAW3D675-F1
#
_entry.id   AF-A0AAW3D675-F1
#
_cell.length_a   1.000
_cell.length_b   1.000
_cell.length_c   1.000
_cell.angle_alpha   90.00
_cell.angle_beta   90.00
_cell.angle_gamma   90.00
#
_symmetry.space_group_name_H-M   'P 1'
#
loop_
_entity.id
_entity.type
_entity.pdbx_description
1 polymer ?
#
loop_
_entity_poly.entity_id
_entity_poly.type
_entity_poly.pdbx_seq_one_letter_code
_entity_poly.pdbx_strand_id
1 'polypeptide(L)'
;MENVTIYYGKYRSIHKRFKDWCDKDIFSRLFKSVQNPDLQEVMLDSTIARAHACATGYDKDDNQAIGRSVGRITTKIHAMTDALGNPIEILLSEDKTHDSKVAIDLLKNVYNTSYR
;
A
#
# COMPACT_ATOMS: atom_id res chain seq x y z
N MET A 1 0.90 -26.13 -2.94
CA MET A 1 1.77 -25.11 -3.59
C MET A 1 2.29 -25.59 -4.96
N GLU A 2 1.74 -26.67 -5.53
CA GLU A 2 2.24 -27.31 -6.75
C GLU A 2 1.69 -26.70 -8.07
N ASN A 3 0.54 -26.03 -8.02
CA ASN A 3 -0.15 -25.59 -9.25
C ASN A 3 0.31 -24.23 -9.81
N VAL A 4 1.06 -23.42 -9.07
CA VAL A 4 1.54 -22.10 -9.55
C VAL A 4 2.61 -22.26 -10.64
N THR A 5 3.43 -23.31 -10.55
CA THR A 5 4.60 -23.49 -11.41
C THR A 5 4.22 -23.87 -12.84
N ILE A 6 3.08 -24.54 -13.01
CA ILE A 6 2.59 -25.04 -14.30
C ILE A 6 2.11 -23.87 -15.19
N TYR A 7 1.50 -22.84 -14.59
CA TYR A 7 0.93 -21.71 -15.30
C TYR A 7 1.86 -20.47 -15.35
N TYR A 8 2.55 -20.16 -14.25
CA TYR A 8 3.34 -18.93 -14.13
C TYR A 8 4.86 -19.13 -14.27
N GLY A 9 5.33 -20.38 -14.31
CA GLY A 9 6.75 -20.72 -14.42
C GLY A 9 7.46 -20.92 -13.07
N LYS A 10 8.80 -21.01 -13.11
CA LYS A 10 9.63 -21.34 -11.92
C LYS A 10 9.48 -20.26 -10.84
N TYR A 11 9.08 -20.67 -9.62
CA TYR A 11 8.87 -19.78 -8.47
C TYR A 11 10.03 -18.82 -8.22
N ARG A 12 11.29 -19.31 -8.25
CA ARG A 12 12.48 -18.47 -8.03
C ARG A 12 12.58 -17.31 -9.01
N SER A 13 12.24 -17.53 -10.28
CA SER A 13 12.29 -16.50 -11.32
C SER A 13 11.18 -15.46 -11.12
N ILE A 14 9.97 -15.90 -10.81
CA ILE A 14 8.82 -15.03 -10.52
C ILE A 14 9.11 -14.15 -9.29
N HIS A 15 9.56 -14.77 -8.19
CA HIS A 15 9.87 -14.05 -6.96
C HIS A 15 10.99 -13.02 -7.18
N LYS A 16 12.07 -13.39 -7.90
CA LYS A 16 13.14 -12.45 -8.22
C LYS A 16 12.63 -11.27 -9.04
N ARG A 17 11.81 -11.52 -10.06
CA ARG A 17 11.22 -10.46 -10.89
C ARG A 17 10.30 -9.54 -10.08
N PHE A 18 9.46 -10.11 -9.22
CA PHE A 18 8.58 -9.35 -8.33
C PHE A 18 9.39 -8.43 -7.42
N LYS A 19 10.44 -8.97 -6.78
CA LYS A 19 11.33 -8.19 -5.93
C LYS A 19 12.05 -7.08 -6.71
N ASP A 20 12.61 -7.39 -7.88
CA ASP A 20 13.23 -6.39 -8.76
C ASP A 20 12.25 -5.27 -9.17
N TRP A 21 10.94 -5.55 -9.19
CA TRP A 21 9.91 -4.54 -9.47
C TRP A 21 9.57 -3.68 -8.26
N CYS A 22 9.52 -4.27 -7.06
CA CYS A 22 9.43 -3.53 -5.81
C CYS A 22 10.63 -2.59 -5.65
N ASP A 23 11.85 -3.09 -5.82
CA ASP A 23 13.09 -2.32 -5.66
C ASP A 23 13.25 -1.20 -6.71
N LYS A 24 12.51 -1.27 -7.83
CA LYS A 24 12.50 -0.27 -8.91
C LYS A 24 11.25 0.61 -8.94
N ASP A 25 10.45 0.58 -7.87
CA ASP A 25 9.20 1.32 -7.73
C ASP A 25 8.26 1.18 -8.95
N ILE A 26 8.26 0.01 -9.59
CA ILE A 26 7.46 -0.19 -10.82
C ILE A 26 5.97 -0.08 -10.51
N PHE A 27 5.52 -0.64 -9.38
CA PHE A 27 4.12 -0.56 -8.97
C PHE A 27 3.69 0.88 -8.67
N SER A 28 4.50 1.63 -7.92
CA SER A 28 4.24 3.03 -7.59
C SER A 28 4.18 3.91 -8.84
N ARG A 29 5.07 3.69 -9.81
CA ARG A 29 5.06 4.41 -11.08
C ARG A 29 3.85 4.03 -11.94
N LEU A 30 3.50 2.75 -12.00
CA LEU A 30 2.33 2.29 -12.73
C LEU A 30 1.07 2.91 -12.15
N PHE A 31 0.89 2.83 -10.83
CA PHE A 31 -0.21 3.44 -10.09
C PHE A 31 -0.34 4.93 -10.45
N LYS A 32 0.74 5.70 -10.32
CA LYS A 32 0.74 7.14 -10.65
C LYS A 32 0.47 7.42 -12.14
N SER A 33 0.92 6.56 -13.04
CA SER A 33 0.77 6.78 -14.48
C SER A 33 -0.66 6.58 -15.01
N VAL A 34 -1.48 5.80 -14.30
CA VAL A 34 -2.86 5.50 -14.71
C VAL A 34 -3.90 6.32 -13.94
N GLN A 35 -3.46 7.17 -13.01
CA GLN A 35 -4.31 8.01 -12.19
C GLN A 35 -4.88 9.19 -12.97
N ASN A 36 -6.16 9.46 -12.75
CA ASN A 36 -6.83 10.68 -13.17
C ASN A 36 -7.96 11.05 -12.18
N PRO A 37 -7.62 11.32 -10.90
CA PRO A 37 -8.63 11.53 -9.86
C PRO A 37 -9.26 12.90 -9.92
N ASP A 38 -10.53 12.98 -9.56
CA ASP A 38 -11.18 14.26 -9.24
C ASP A 38 -10.93 14.61 -7.76
N LEU A 39 -10.37 15.78 -7.50
CA LEU A 39 -9.95 16.21 -6.16
C LEU A 39 -11.01 17.06 -5.44
N GLN A 40 -12.21 17.24 -6.01
CA GLN A 40 -13.29 18.00 -5.37
C GLN A 40 -13.77 17.37 -4.06
N GLU A 41 -13.84 16.05 -4.03
CA GLU A 41 -14.21 15.26 -2.85
C GLU A 41 -13.25 14.10 -2.71
N VAL A 42 -12.71 13.93 -1.50
CA VAL A 42 -11.80 12.83 -1.18
C VAL A 42 -12.28 12.10 0.07
N MET A 43 -12.12 10.78 0.07
CA MET A 43 -12.44 9.92 1.21
C MET A 43 -11.18 9.25 1.71
N LEU A 44 -11.09 9.07 3.03
CA LEU A 44 -10.00 8.37 3.70
C LEU A 44 -10.58 7.18 4.43
N ASP A 45 -10.04 6.00 4.12
CA ASP A 45 -10.34 4.79 4.87
C ASP A 45 -9.08 3.94 5.01
N SER A 46 -9.12 3.01 5.95
CA SER A 46 -8.01 2.11 6.21
C SER A 46 -8.46 0.69 6.47
N THR A 47 -7.67 -0.26 6.00
CA THR A 47 -7.93 -1.68 6.22
C THR A 47 -6.70 -2.39 6.77
N ILE A 48 -6.93 -3.39 7.63
CA ILE A 48 -5.86 -4.19 8.21
C ILE A 48 -5.75 -5.50 7.44
N ALA A 49 -4.60 -5.70 6.78
CA ALA A 49 -4.26 -6.93 6.10
C ALA A 49 -3.36 -7.81 6.98
N ARG A 50 -3.55 -9.13 6.91
CA ARG A 50 -2.65 -10.08 7.56
C ARG A 50 -1.35 -10.14 6.78
N ALA A 51 -0.23 -9.93 7.47
CA ALA A 51 1.09 -10.20 6.92
C ALA A 51 1.51 -11.65 7.20
N HIS A 52 2.23 -12.24 6.25
CA HIS A 52 2.77 -13.59 6.41
C HIS A 52 3.83 -13.60 7.53
N ALA A 53 3.99 -14.72 8.24
CA ALA A 53 4.95 -14.79 9.36
C ALA A 53 6.39 -14.50 8.92
N CYS A 54 6.76 -14.89 7.70
CA CYS A 54 8.08 -14.59 7.14
C CYS A 54 8.25 -13.13 6.67
N ALA A 55 7.22 -12.28 6.78
CA ALA A 55 7.34 -10.85 6.48
C ALA A 55 8.12 -10.10 7.57
N THR A 56 8.21 -10.65 8.79
CA THR A 56 9.00 -10.06 9.87
C THR A 56 10.47 -10.45 9.74
N GLY A 57 11.39 -9.48 9.75
CA GLY A 57 12.82 -9.72 9.93
C GLY A 57 13.69 -9.70 8.68
N TYR A 58 13.19 -9.18 7.55
CA TYR A 58 14.05 -8.94 6.37
C TYR A 58 15.03 -7.79 6.62
N ASP A 59 14.59 -6.75 7.33
CA ASP A 59 15.41 -5.62 7.76
C ASP A 59 15.12 -5.29 9.23
N LYS A 60 16.11 -4.74 9.95
CA LYS A 60 16.02 -4.42 11.38
C LYS A 60 15.99 -2.92 11.67
N ASP A 61 16.44 -2.08 10.75
CA ASP A 61 16.60 -0.64 11.00
C ASP A 61 15.43 0.22 10.49
N ASP A 62 14.53 -0.34 9.67
CA ASP A 62 13.42 0.41 9.09
C ASP A 62 12.05 -0.07 9.56
N ASN A 63 11.12 0.88 9.76
CA ASN A 63 9.71 0.59 10.01
C ASN A 63 9.07 0.01 8.74
N GLN A 64 9.01 -1.32 8.65
CA GLN A 64 8.42 -2.07 7.52
C GLN A 64 6.87 -2.01 7.47
N ALA A 65 6.24 -1.11 8.25
CA ALA A 65 4.79 -1.02 8.39
C ALA A 65 4.14 -2.35 8.86
N ILE A 66 4.87 -3.14 9.66
CA ILE A 66 4.41 -4.41 10.20
C ILE A 66 4.07 -4.24 11.69
N GLY A 67 2.80 -4.40 12.02
CA GLY A 67 2.29 -4.42 13.38
C GLY A 67 2.02 -5.82 13.92
N ARG A 68 1.60 -5.85 15.20
CA ARG A 68 1.03 -7.02 15.86
C ARG A 68 -0.34 -6.70 16.44
N SER A 69 -1.34 -7.40 15.94
CA SER A 69 -2.68 -7.52 16.52
C SER A 69 -2.75 -8.79 17.36
N VAL A 70 -3.82 -8.99 18.14
CA VAL A 70 -4.03 -10.12 19.07
C VAL A 70 -3.72 -11.47 18.38
N GLY A 71 -2.48 -11.95 18.54
CA GLY A 71 -1.96 -13.19 17.97
C GLY A 71 -1.60 -13.19 16.48
N ARG A 72 -1.59 -12.04 15.79
CA ARG A 72 -1.36 -11.98 14.32
C ARG A 72 -0.38 -10.87 13.93
N ILE A 73 0.40 -11.15 12.89
CA ILE A 73 1.25 -10.17 12.21
C ILE A 73 0.40 -9.48 11.14
N THR A 74 0.40 -8.15 11.14
CA THR A 74 -0.54 -7.33 10.38
C THR A 74 0.16 -6.14 9.75
N THR A 75 -0.43 -5.57 8.71
CA THR A 75 -0.11 -4.23 8.19
C THR A 75 -1.42 -3.48 8.00
N LYS A 76 -1.39 -2.16 8.12
CA LYS A 76 -2.53 -1.31 7.87
C LYS A 76 -2.29 -0.49 6.62
N ILE A 77 -3.24 -0.61 5.70
CA ILE A 77 -3.24 0.06 4.41
C ILE A 77 -4.22 1.22 4.54
N HIS A 78 -3.71 2.44 4.53
CA HIS A 78 -4.50 3.65 4.46
C HIS A 78 -4.62 4.04 3.00
N ALA A 79 -5.83 4.31 2.52
CA ALA A 79 -6.08 4.73 1.16
C ALA A 79 -6.90 6.02 1.16
N MET A 80 -6.46 6.98 0.35
CA MET A 80 -7.27 8.12 -0.04
C MET A 80 -7.86 7.85 -1.42
N THR A 81 -9.15 8.10 -1.60
CA THR A 81 -9.83 7.92 -2.88
C THR A 81 -10.58 9.18 -3.28
N ASP A 82 -10.89 9.34 -4.57
CA ASP A 82 -11.88 10.31 -5.05
C ASP A 82 -13.32 9.84 -4.75
N ALA A 83 -14.31 10.64 -5.14
CA ALA A 83 -15.74 10.32 -4.98
C ALA A 83 -16.20 9.07 -5.76
N LEU A 84 -15.44 8.62 -6.77
CA LEU A 84 -15.73 7.41 -7.54
C LEU A 84 -15.02 6.16 -6.96
N GLY A 85 -14.25 6.33 -5.89
CA GLY A 85 -13.48 5.27 -5.27
C GLY A 85 -12.15 4.98 -5.96
N ASN A 86 -11.68 5.83 -6.88
CA ASN A 86 -10.36 5.67 -7.47
C ASN A 86 -9.29 6.04 -6.44
N PRO A 87 -8.31 5.17 -6.16
CA PRO A 87 -7.25 5.46 -5.22
C PRO A 87 -6.33 6.57 -5.73
N ILE A 88 -6.11 7.57 -4.87
CA ILE A 88 -5.27 8.75 -5.08
C ILE A 88 -3.91 8.55 -4.42
N GLU A 89 -3.89 8.13 -3.16
CA GLU A 89 -2.63 7.82 -2.49
C GLU A 89 -2.80 6.71 -1.45
N ILE A 90 -1.75 5.91 -1.27
CA ILE A 90 -1.73 4.77 -0.35
C ILE A 90 -0.55 4.93 0.60
N LEU A 91 -0.81 4.76 1.90
CA LEU A 91 0.23 4.74 2.93
C LEU A 91 0.12 3.45 3.75
N LEU A 92 1.27 2.84 4.03
CA LEU A 92 1.35 1.66 4.88
C LEU A 92 1.83 2.04 6.28
N SER A 93 1.21 1.48 7.31
CA SER A 93 1.64 1.61 8.69
C SER A 93 1.44 0.33 9.48
N GLU A 94 1.94 0.30 10.72
CA GLU A 94 1.52 -0.70 11.69
C GLU A 94 0.02 -0.58 12.04
N ASP A 95 -0.60 -1.66 12.52
CA ASP A 95 -2.05 -1.68 12.75
C ASP A 95 -2.56 -0.71 13.81
N LYS A 96 -1.70 -0.37 14.78
CA LYS A 96 -2.05 0.51 15.91
C LYS A 96 -2.10 1.99 15.52
N THR A 97 -1.65 2.32 14.31
CA THR A 97 -1.67 3.68 13.81
C THR A 97 -3.10 4.08 13.49
N HIS A 98 -3.57 5.12 14.18
CA HIS A 98 -4.86 5.74 13.93
C HIS A 98 -4.80 6.63 12.69
N ASP A 99 -5.89 6.68 11.92
CA ASP A 99 -5.94 7.32 10.60
C ASP A 99 -5.69 8.82 10.71
N SER A 100 -6.13 9.46 11.80
CA SER A 100 -5.84 10.87 12.06
C SER A 100 -4.34 11.22 12.11
N LYS A 101 -3.46 10.25 12.44
CA LYS A 101 -2.01 10.47 12.41
C LYS A 101 -1.45 10.53 10.99
N VAL A 102 -2.10 9.83 10.06
CA VAL A 102 -1.66 9.67 8.66
C VAL A 102 -2.44 10.60 7.73
N ALA A 103 -3.62 11.06 8.14
CA ALA A 103 -4.52 11.87 7.33
C ALA A 103 -3.84 13.10 6.72
N ILE A 104 -3.01 13.81 7.49
CA ILE A 104 -2.28 14.98 6.99
C ILE A 104 -1.34 14.56 5.85
N ASP A 105 -0.61 13.46 5.99
CA ASP A 105 0.32 12.97 4.97
C ASP A 105 -0.40 12.57 3.68
N LEU A 106 -1.57 11.94 3.79
CA LEU A 106 -2.40 11.57 2.64
C LEU A 106 -3.00 12.80 1.94
N LEU A 107 -3.39 13.82 2.71
CA LEU A 107 -4.01 15.04 2.18
C LEU A 107 -3.02 16.05 1.59
N LYS A 108 -1.70 15.85 1.73
CA LYS A 108 -0.66 16.81 1.26
C LYS A 108 -0.81 17.22 -0.21
N ASN A 109 -1.32 16.32 -1.05
CA ASN A 109 -1.47 16.54 -2.49
C ASN A 109 -2.91 16.89 -2.91
N VAL A 110 -3.81 17.10 -1.94
CA VAL A 110 -5.16 17.60 -2.21
C VAL A 110 -5.10 19.12 -2.17
N TYR A 111 -5.21 19.73 -3.34
CA TYR A 111 -5.27 21.18 -3.46
C TYR A 111 -6.74 21.60 -3.45
N ASN A 112 -7.08 22.61 -2.64
CA ASN A 112 -8.35 23.30 -2.83
C ASN A 112 -8.34 23.90 -4.24
N THR A 113 -9.25 23.43 -5.09
CA THR A 113 -9.68 24.26 -6.22
C THR A 113 -10.45 25.41 -5.57
N SER A 114 -9.77 26.53 -5.32
CA SER A 114 -10.46 27.78 -5.05
C SER A 114 -11.39 28.01 -6.22
N TYR A 115 -12.69 27.83 -6.00
CA TYR A 115 -13.72 28.26 -6.93
C TYR A 115 -13.45 29.74 -7.23
N ARG A 116 -13.18 30.03 -8.50
CA ARG A 116 -13.38 31.35 -9.08
C ARG A 116 -14.87 31.61 -9.23
#